data_AF-A0A6P2KE77-F1
#
_entry.id   AF-A0A6P2KE77-F1
#
_cell.length_a   1.000
_cell.length_b   1.000
_cell.length_c   1.000
_cell.angle_alpha   90.00
_cell.angle_beta   90.00
_cell.angle_gamma   90.00
#
_symmetry.space_group_name_H-M   'P 1'
#
loop_
_entity.id
_entity.type
_entity.pdbx_description
1 polymer ?
#
loop_
_entity_poly.entity_id
_entity_poly.type
_entity_poly.pdbx_seq_one_letter_code
_entity_poly.pdbx_strand_id
1 'polypeptide(L)'
;MKIDHRSIPYYLVLRGSGSPYVLNADRRVIRREASPLLCAFARNHGQFSSIDGAVWNTFSDTEGFSAVERRETRFYALVKGTESEHQLRLLTTL
;
A
#
# COMPACT_ATOMS: atom_id res chain seq x y z
N MET A 1 6.52 -21.92 -10.03
CA MET A 1 5.24 -21.19 -9.85
C MET A 1 5.51 -19.72 -10.15
N LYS A 2 4.76 -19.03 -11.01
CA LYS A 2 4.89 -17.57 -11.16
C LYS A 2 4.26 -16.88 -9.94
N ILE A 3 4.85 -15.78 -9.47
CA ILE A 3 4.25 -14.97 -8.40
C ILE A 3 2.97 -14.31 -8.92
N ASP A 4 1.89 -14.32 -8.14
CA ASP A 4 0.72 -13.51 -8.45
C ASP A 4 0.98 -12.05 -8.07
N HIS A 5 1.24 -11.23 -9.08
CA HIS A 5 1.51 -9.81 -8.89
C HIS A 5 0.37 -9.04 -8.22
N ARG A 6 -0.87 -9.56 -8.32
CA ARG A 6 -2.03 -8.93 -7.68
C ARG A 6 -2.06 -9.13 -6.18
N SER A 7 -1.31 -10.10 -5.66
CA SER A 7 -1.22 -10.43 -4.24
C SER A 7 -0.01 -9.78 -3.54
N ILE A 8 0.86 -9.08 -4.28
CA ILE A 8 2.04 -8.39 -3.74
C ILE A 8 1.62 -7.09 -3.05
N PRO A 9 1.96 -6.90 -1.76
CA PRO A 9 1.88 -5.60 -1.11
C PRO A 9 2.77 -4.58 -1.83
N TYR A 10 2.16 -3.62 -2.49
CA TYR A 10 2.85 -2.56 -3.22
C TYR A 10 2.73 -1.22 -2.51
N TYR A 11 1.56 -0.95 -1.92
CA TYR A 11 1.32 0.26 -1.15
C TYR A 11 0.74 -0.09 0.22
N LEU A 12 1.21 0.62 1.25
CA LEU A 12 0.61 0.62 2.58
C LEU A 12 0.03 2.01 2.85
N VAL A 13 -1.29 2.15 2.84
CA VAL A 13 -1.99 3.42 3.08
C VAL A 13 -2.35 3.53 4.56
N LEU A 14 -1.90 4.62 5.19
CA LEU A 14 -2.19 4.96 6.58
C LEU A 14 -3.40 5.89 6.63
N ARG A 15 -4.53 5.37 7.11
CA ARG A 15 -5.75 6.15 7.35
C ARG A 15 -5.83 6.54 8.82
N GLY A 16 -5.44 7.77 9.16
CA GLY A 16 -5.65 8.37 10.48
C GLY A 16 -5.46 7.41 11.66
N SER A 17 -6.48 7.32 12.53
CA SER A 17 -6.54 6.42 13.69
C SER A 17 -7.02 4.99 13.37
N GLY A 18 -7.21 4.64 12.10
CA GLY A 18 -7.74 3.35 11.66
C GLY A 18 -6.67 2.34 11.24
N SER A 19 -7.12 1.12 10.95
CA SER A 19 -6.27 0.08 10.35
C SER A 19 -5.77 0.50 8.96
N PRO A 20 -4.51 0.22 8.62
CA PRO A 20 -3.97 0.55 7.31
C PRO A 20 -4.56 -0.33 6.21
N TYR A 21 -4.57 0.19 4.99
CA TYR A 21 -4.91 -0.59 3.80
C TYR A 21 -3.63 -1.07 3.13
N VAL A 22 -3.61 -2.33 2.74
CA VAL A 22 -2.57 -2.89 1.88
C VAL A 22 -3.13 -3.03 0.47
N LEU A 23 -2.44 -2.43 -0.49
CA LEU A 23 -2.85 -2.41 -1.89
C LEU A 23 -1.76 -3.01 -2.77
N ASN A 24 -2.17 -3.55 -3.91
CA ASN A 24 -1.26 -3.99 -4.96
C ASN A 24 -0.85 -2.84 -5.90
N ALA A 25 -0.07 -3.14 -6.94
CA ALA A 25 0.41 -2.17 -7.91
C ALA A 25 -0.72 -1.42 -8.63
N ASP A 26 -1.88 -2.07 -8.82
CA ASP A 26 -3.08 -1.47 -9.42
C ASP A 26 -3.88 -0.61 -8.43
N ARG A 27 -3.36 -0.38 -7.21
CA ARG A 27 -4.04 0.32 -6.10
C ARG A 27 -5.38 -0.33 -5.73
N ARG A 28 -5.48 -1.65 -5.90
CA ARG A 28 -6.60 -2.43 -5.38
C ARG A 28 -6.28 -2.94 -4.00
N VAL A 29 -7.23 -2.82 -3.09
CA VAL A 29 -7.10 -3.34 -1.73
C VAL A 29 -6.96 -4.85 -1.78
N ILE A 30 -5.87 -5.36 -1.21
CA ILE A 30 -5.65 -6.80 -1.02
C ILE A 30 -5.91 -7.22 0.42
N ARG A 31 -5.69 -6.32 1.39
CA ARG A 31 -5.96 -6.52 2.83
C ARG A 31 -6.36 -5.19 3.48
N ARG A 32 -7.27 -5.23 4.46
CA ARG A 32 -7.70 -4.06 5.26
C ARG A 32 -7.01 -3.98 6.63
N GLU A 33 -5.87 -4.65 6.72
CA GLU A 33 -4.96 -4.66 7.86
C GLU A 33 -3.55 -4.96 7.34
N ALA A 34 -2.55 -4.56 8.11
CA ALA A 34 -1.17 -4.87 7.83
C ALA A 34 -0.54 -5.48 9.08
N SER A 35 0.30 -6.50 8.89
CA SER A 35 1.03 -7.07 10.01
C SER A 35 1.98 -6.03 10.62
N PRO A 36 2.38 -6.22 11.88
CA PRO A 36 3.41 -5.39 12.49
C PRO A 36 4.74 -5.40 11.70
N LEU A 37 5.09 -6.54 11.10
CA LEU A 37 6.30 -6.68 10.29
C LEU A 37 6.20 -5.87 8.99
N LEU A 38 5.06 -5.92 8.30
CA LEU A 38 4.83 -5.12 7.10
C LEU A 38 4.86 -3.62 7.43
N CYS A 39 4.27 -3.22 8.56
CA CYS A 39 4.34 -1.84 9.05
C CYS A 39 5.79 -1.41 9.34
N ALA A 40 6.57 -2.25 10.02
CA ALA A 40 7.96 -1.96 10.32
C ALA A 40 8.81 -1.88 9.04
N PHE A 41 8.61 -2.80 8.10
CA PHE A 41 9.24 -2.78 6.79
C PHE A 41 8.93 -1.48 6.04
N ALA A 42 7.64 -1.10 5.96
CA ALA A 42 7.20 0.11 5.28
C ALA A 42 7.85 1.37 5.87
N ARG A 43 7.93 1.48 7.20
CA ARG A 43 8.57 2.62 7.88
C ARG A 43 10.07 2.72 7.61
N ASN A 44 10.76 1.58 7.52
CA ASN A 44 12.22 1.55 7.36
C ASN A 44 12.68 1.65 5.89
N HIS A 45 11.89 1.12 4.96
CA HIS A 45 12.30 0.94 3.56
C HIS A 45 11.35 1.56 2.54
N GLY A 46 10.11 1.83 2.93
CA GLY A 46 9.09 2.35 2.05
C GLY A 46 9.26 3.84 1.77
N GLN A 47 8.83 4.26 0.57
CA GLN A 47 8.82 5.67 0.20
C GLN A 47 7.51 6.32 0.67
N PHE A 48 7.60 7.27 1.59
CA PHE A 48 6.45 7.96 2.17
C PHE A 48 5.94 9.10 1.29
N SER A 49 4.64 9.16 1.02
CA SER A 49 4.01 10.22 0.23
C SER A 49 2.52 10.40 0.56
N SER A 50 1.86 11.41 -0.03
CA SER A 50 0.42 11.65 0.10
C SER A 50 -0.35 10.99 -1.03
N ILE A 51 -1.59 10.57 -0.77
CA ILE A 51 -2.49 10.07 -1.82
C ILE A 51 -3.16 11.20 -2.62
N ASP A 52 -2.52 12.38 -2.66
CA ASP A 52 -3.05 13.53 -3.40
C ASP A 52 -2.88 13.31 -4.91
N GLY A 53 -3.93 13.59 -5.67
CA GLY A 53 -3.94 13.49 -7.13
C GLY A 53 -4.84 12.39 -7.72
N ALA A 54 -5.12 12.56 -9.01
CA ALA A 54 -6.12 11.78 -9.75
C ALA A 54 -5.86 10.27 -9.78
N VAL A 55 -4.60 9.85 -9.63
CA VAL A 55 -4.20 8.43 -9.64
C VAL A 55 -4.74 7.63 -8.46
N TRP A 56 -5.15 8.31 -7.39
CA TRP A 56 -5.75 7.72 -6.19
C TRP A 56 -7.27 7.84 -6.14
N ASN A 57 -7.90 8.56 -7.09
CA ASN A 57 -9.34 8.81 -7.07
C ASN A 57 -10.14 7.52 -7.01
N THR A 58 -9.84 6.54 -7.87
CA THR A 58 -10.59 5.26 -7.87
C THR A 58 -10.55 4.56 -6.52
N PHE A 59 -9.39 4.48 -5.88
CA PHE A 59 -9.25 3.89 -4.55
C PHE A 59 -10.02 4.71 -3.50
N SER A 60 -9.80 6.03 -3.49
CA SER A 60 -10.43 6.93 -2.54
C SER A 60 -11.95 6.98 -2.68
N ASP A 61 -12.48 6.96 -3.89
CA ASP A 61 -13.92 6.94 -4.17
C ASP A 61 -14.53 5.60 -3.72
N THR A 62 -13.84 4.48 -4.03
CA THR A 62 -14.30 3.13 -3.64
C THR A 62 -14.34 2.95 -2.13
N GLU A 63 -13.34 3.49 -1.42
CA GLU A 63 -13.23 3.36 0.04
C GLU A 63 -13.87 4.54 0.80
N GLY A 64 -14.52 5.47 0.09
CA GLY A 64 -15.31 6.55 0.69
C GLY A 64 -14.50 7.68 1.35
N PHE A 65 -13.26 7.90 0.92
CA PHE A 65 -12.42 9.00 1.42
C PHE A 65 -12.94 10.35 0.93
N SER A 66 -13.26 11.23 1.87
CA SER A 66 -13.53 12.63 1.61
C SER A 66 -12.30 13.37 1.07
N ALA A 67 -12.51 14.54 0.45
CA ALA A 67 -11.42 15.38 -0.04
C ALA A 67 -10.44 15.80 1.07
N VAL A 68 -10.93 15.99 2.29
CA VAL A 68 -10.11 16.32 3.47
C VAL A 68 -9.28 15.10 3.88
N GLU A 69 -9.90 13.93 4.01
CA GLU A 69 -9.18 12.69 4.35
C GLU A 69 -8.10 12.37 3.32
N ARG A 70 -8.31 12.61 2.02
CA ARG A 70 -7.28 12.41 0.98
C ARG A 70 -6.03 13.24 1.23
N ARG A 71 -6.19 14.50 1.66
CA ARG A 71 -5.07 15.42 1.94
C ARG A 71 -4.28 15.04 3.17
N GLU A 72 -4.92 14.38 4.13
CA GLU A 72 -4.28 13.92 5.37
C GLU A 72 -3.72 12.50 5.25
N THR A 73 -4.32 11.69 4.38
CA THR A 73 -3.94 10.30 4.18
C THR A 73 -2.57 10.23 3.51
N ARG A 74 -1.75 9.34 4.05
CA ARG A 74 -0.38 9.10 3.59
C ARG A 74 -0.22 7.64 3.25
N PHE A 75 0.78 7.31 2.45
CA PHE A 75 1.10 5.94 2.11
C PHE A 75 2.60 5.72 2.03
N TYR A 76 3.00 4.45 2.14
CA TYR A 76 4.33 3.98 1.80
C TYR A 76 4.28 3.17 0.51
N ALA A 77 5.10 3.51 -0.49
CA ALA A 77 5.41 2.60 -1.59
C ALA A 77 6.45 1.58 -1.13
N LEU A 78 6.14 0.29 -1.25
CA LEU A 78 6.95 -0.81 -0.73
C LEU A 78 7.91 -1.39 -1.77
N VAL A 79 7.63 -1.14 -3.05
CA VAL A 79 8.34 -1.68 -4.20
C VAL A 79 8.89 -0.52 -5.04
N LYS A 80 10.18 -0.59 -5.37
CA LYS A 80 10.92 0.42 -6.14
C LYS A 80 11.05 0.05 -7.62
N GLY A 81 10.69 -1.18 -8.01
CA GLY A 81 10.76 -1.70 -9.37
C GLY A 81 12.08 -2.40 -9.70
N THR A 82 13.02 -2.46 -8.75
CA THR A 82 14.33 -3.14 -8.90
C THR A 82 14.41 -4.44 -8.10
N GLU A 83 13.32 -4.82 -7.43
CA GLU A 83 13.25 -6.01 -6.58
C GLU A 83 13.28 -7.29 -7.42
N SER A 84 14.02 -8.28 -6.92
CA SER A 84 13.96 -9.65 -7.43
C SER A 84 12.62 -10.30 -7.12
N GLU A 85 12.26 -11.33 -7.90
CA GLU A 85 11.04 -12.11 -7.65
C GLU A 85 11.01 -12.69 -6.22
N HIS A 86 12.17 -13.08 -5.68
CA HIS A 86 12.28 -13.58 -4.31
C HIS A 86 11.91 -12.52 -3.26
N GLN A 87 12.41 -11.29 -3.42
CA GLN A 87 12.06 -10.17 -2.54
C GLN A 87 10.57 -9.83 -2.62
N LEU A 88 9.99 -9.86 -3.83
CA LEU A 88 8.56 -9.64 -4.02
C LEU A 88 7.72 -10.74 -3.35
N ARG A 89 8.17 -12.01 -3.38
CA ARG A 89 7.52 -13.10 -2.64
C ARG A 89 7.58 -12.86 -1.15
N LEU A 90 8.73 -12.43 -0.61
CA LEU A 90 8.87 -12.18 0.82
C LEU A 90 7.83 -11.16 1.30
N LEU A 91 7.60 -10.09 0.53
CA LEU A 91 6.56 -9.10 0.86
C LEU A 91 5.16 -9.71 1.00
N THR A 92 4.81 -10.73 0.21
CA THR A 92 3.50 -11.40 0.33
C THR A 92 3.32 -12.13 1.66
N THR A 93 4.42 -12.51 2.32
CA THR A 93 4.42 -13.27 3.57
C THR A 93 4.50 -12.38 4.82
N LEU A 94 4.79 -11.09 4.63
CA LEU A 94 4.64 -10.07 5.66
C LEU A 94 3.17 -9.71 5.82
#